data_AF-U1KLE0-F1
#
_entry.id   AF-U1KLE0-F1
#
_cell.length_a   1.000
_cell.length_b   1.000
_cell.length_c   1.000
_cell.angle_alpha   90.00
_cell.angle_beta   90.00
_cell.angle_gamma   90.00
#
_symmetry.space_group_name_H-M   'P 1'
#
loop_
_entity.id
_entity.type
_entity.pdbx_description
1 polymer ?
#
loop_
_entity_poly.entity_id
_entity_poly.type
_entity_poly.pdbx_seq_one_letter_code
_entity_poly.pdbx_strand_id
1 'polypeptide(L)'
;MLNMSEYRQNCSEAYTKFVQLIELNTYYCEFSMSYEYNGSMIQIAHPVQSISVNKSTVVYADKTGMKNTRFASTGDARSFIKWLTAKS
;
A
#
# COMPACT_ATOMS: atom_id res chain seq x y z
N MET A 1 -5.15 27.53 7.52
CA MET A 1 -4.61 26.19 7.86
C MET A 1 -5.57 25.17 7.30
N LEU A 2 -5.16 24.39 6.30
CA LEU A 2 -6.02 23.34 5.74
C LEU A 2 -5.97 22.11 6.66
N ASN A 3 -7.13 21.54 6.93
CA ASN A 3 -7.31 20.46 7.87
C ASN A 3 -6.75 19.14 7.28
N MET A 4 -5.77 18.55 7.95
CA MET A 4 -5.08 17.33 7.49
C MET A 4 -6.00 16.10 7.38
N SER A 5 -7.21 16.14 7.95
CA SER A 5 -8.19 15.06 7.83
C SER A 5 -8.92 15.02 6.47
N GLU A 6 -9.06 16.15 5.77
CA GLU A 6 -9.70 16.19 4.44
C GLU A 6 -8.77 15.69 3.32
N TYR A 7 -7.45 15.72 3.52
CA TYR A 7 -6.47 15.30 2.52
C TYR A 7 -6.41 13.77 2.33
N ARG A 8 -6.79 13.00 3.36
CA ARG A 8 -6.80 11.53 3.32
C ARG A 8 -7.88 10.96 2.41
N GLN A 9 -8.90 11.75 2.05
CA GLN A 9 -10.10 11.23 1.39
C GLN A 9 -10.18 11.58 -0.10
N ASN A 10 -9.22 12.32 -0.66
CA ASN A 10 -9.37 12.87 -2.01
C ASN A 10 -8.11 12.80 -2.91
N CYS A 11 -7.50 11.61 -3.02
CA CYS A 11 -6.40 11.37 -3.98
C CYS A 11 -6.83 11.30 -5.47
N SER A 12 -8.11 11.53 -5.78
CA SER A 12 -8.64 11.55 -7.16
C SER A 12 -8.80 12.97 -7.72
N GLU A 13 -9.19 13.95 -6.90
CA GLU A 13 -9.56 15.29 -7.40
C GLU A 13 -8.46 16.35 -7.29
N ALA A 14 -7.37 16.08 -6.56
CA ALA A 14 -6.25 17.02 -6.38
C ALA A 14 -5.21 16.99 -7.52
N TYR A 15 -5.43 16.22 -8.58
CA TYR A 15 -4.44 15.98 -9.64
C TYR A 15 -4.26 17.18 -10.60
N THR A 16 -5.32 17.95 -10.88
CA THR A 16 -5.30 18.84 -12.07
C THR A 16 -5.05 20.32 -11.76
N LYS A 17 -5.13 20.78 -10.50
CA LYS A 17 -5.08 22.23 -10.18
C LYS A 17 -3.78 22.76 -9.59
N PHE A 18 -2.79 21.91 -9.27
CA PHE A 18 -1.62 22.33 -8.49
C PHE A 18 -0.26 22.20 -9.22
N VAL A 19 -0.24 21.93 -10.52
CA VAL A 19 1.01 21.76 -11.28
C VAL A 19 1.72 23.09 -11.60
N GLN A 20 1.11 24.25 -11.35
CA GLN A 20 1.66 25.51 -11.86
C GLN A 20 2.42 26.41 -10.88
N LEU A 21 2.48 26.14 -9.57
CA LEU A 21 3.11 27.11 -8.65
C LEU A 21 3.83 26.44 -7.47
N ILE A 22 5.17 26.59 -7.50
CA ILE A 22 6.12 26.71 -6.37
C ILE A 22 7.01 25.48 -6.07
N GLU A 23 8.28 25.80 -5.91
CA GLU A 23 9.49 25.00 -5.86
C GLU A 23 9.58 24.05 -4.64
N LEU A 24 10.07 22.82 -4.90
CA LEU A 24 10.72 21.89 -3.97
C LEU A 24 10.05 21.61 -2.61
N ASN A 25 8.81 21.12 -2.62
CA ASN A 25 8.37 20.17 -1.60
C ASN A 25 7.53 19.08 -2.26
N THR A 26 8.21 18.04 -2.71
CA THR A 26 7.59 16.91 -3.38
C THR A 26 6.81 16.09 -2.36
N TYR A 27 5.58 16.52 -2.08
CA TYR A 27 4.60 15.71 -1.37
C TYR A 27 4.12 14.63 -2.33
N TYR A 28 4.89 13.56 -2.44
CA TYR A 28 4.43 12.34 -3.07
C TYR A 28 3.27 11.82 -2.22
N CYS A 29 2.06 11.80 -2.78
CA CYS A 29 1.01 10.95 -2.24
C CYS A 29 1.51 9.51 -2.37
N GLU A 30 2.09 9.00 -1.28
CA GLU A 30 2.56 7.63 -1.24
C GLU A 30 1.35 6.70 -1.35
N PHE A 31 1.16 6.08 -2.53
CA PHE A 31 0.18 5.02 -2.68
C PHE A 31 0.56 3.89 -1.71
N SER A 32 -0.22 3.78 -0.64
CA SER A 32 -0.08 2.77 0.39
C SER A 32 -1.42 2.06 0.54
N MET A 33 -1.38 0.74 0.54
CA MET A 33 -2.53 -0.11 0.78
C MET A 33 -2.42 -0.71 2.16
N SER A 34 -3.58 -0.95 2.79
CA SER A 34 -3.64 -1.60 4.07
C SER A 34 -4.52 -2.85 4.00
N TYR A 35 -4.04 -3.95 4.58
CA TYR A 35 -4.77 -5.20 4.72
C TYR A 35 -4.91 -5.53 6.20
N GLU A 36 -6.14 -5.67 6.68
CA GLU A 36 -6.41 -6.09 8.05
C GLU A 36 -6.30 -7.61 8.16
N TYR A 37 -5.49 -8.08 9.10
CA TYR A 37 -5.34 -9.50 9.40
C TYR A 37 -5.21 -9.70 10.91
N ASN A 38 -6.13 -10.47 11.50
CA ASN A 38 -6.17 -10.75 12.95
C ASN A 38 -6.06 -9.49 13.83
N GLY A 39 -6.76 -8.42 13.46
CA GLY A 39 -6.74 -7.13 14.18
C GLY A 39 -5.45 -6.32 14.00
N SER A 40 -4.51 -6.77 13.16
CA SER A 40 -3.30 -6.05 12.79
C SER A 40 -3.36 -5.53 11.35
N MET A 41 -2.82 -4.34 11.11
CA MET A 41 -2.78 -3.75 9.78
C MET A 41 -1.44 -4.02 9.10
N ILE A 42 -1.47 -4.75 7.99
CA ILE A 42 -0.32 -4.93 7.09
C ILE A 42 -0.31 -3.75 6.12
N GLN A 43 0.72 -2.92 6.20
CA GLN A 43 0.93 -1.79 5.30
C GLN A 43 1.84 -2.20 4.14
N ILE A 44 1.42 -1.86 2.93
CA ILE A 44 2.17 -2.16 1.71
C ILE A 44 2.27 -0.90 0.90
N ALA A 45 3.49 -0.55 0.52
CA ALA A 45 3.70 0.58 -0.36
C ALA A 45 3.70 0.14 -1.84
N HIS A 46 3.25 1.00 -2.74
CA HIS A 46 3.35 0.73 -4.17
C HIS A 46 4.62 1.30 -4.79
N PRO A 47 5.10 0.72 -5.90
CA PRO A 47 4.62 -0.52 -6.51
C PRO A 47 5.10 -1.76 -5.75
N VAL A 48 4.32 -2.84 -5.84
CA VAL A 48 4.80 -4.17 -5.45
C VAL A 48 5.57 -4.75 -6.62
N GLN A 49 6.86 -4.99 -6.42
CA GLN A 49 7.80 -5.37 -7.47
C GLN A 49 7.89 -6.89 -7.64
N SER A 50 7.73 -7.65 -6.55
CA SER A 50 7.76 -9.11 -6.59
C SER A 50 6.98 -9.73 -5.43
N ILE A 51 6.51 -10.96 -5.64
CA ILE A 51 5.77 -11.75 -4.67
C ILE A 51 6.27 -13.20 -4.76
N SER A 52 6.52 -13.82 -3.62
CA SER A 52 6.86 -15.24 -3.48
C SER A 52 6.07 -15.85 -2.33
N VAL A 53 5.59 -17.09 -2.50
CA VAL A 53 4.74 -17.77 -1.53
C VAL A 53 5.34 -19.13 -1.19
N ASN A 54 5.48 -19.41 0.10
CA ASN A 54 5.86 -20.71 0.62
C ASN A 54 4.89 -21.12 1.74
N LYS A 55 3.97 -22.03 1.42
CA LYS A 55 2.88 -22.47 2.32
C LYS A 55 2.07 -21.27 2.83
N SER A 56 2.09 -21.00 4.14
CA SER A 56 1.39 -19.87 4.75
C SER A 56 2.27 -18.63 4.91
N THR A 57 3.47 -18.62 4.34
CA THR A 57 4.38 -17.47 4.34
C THR A 57 4.37 -16.79 2.97
N VAL A 58 4.24 -15.47 2.98
CA VAL A 58 4.32 -14.62 1.80
C VAL A 58 5.49 -13.66 1.97
N VAL A 59 6.37 -13.62 0.98
CA VAL A 59 7.46 -12.64 0.87
C VAL A 59 7.14 -11.75 -0.31
N TYR A 60 7.22 -10.44 -0.14
CA TYR A 60 6.97 -9.48 -1.22
C TYR A 60 7.95 -8.31 -1.13
N ALA A 61 8.31 -7.74 -2.26
CA ALA A 61 9.10 -6.52 -2.33
C ALA A 61 8.20 -5.34 -2.71
N ASP A 62 8.13 -4.34 -1.85
CA ASP A 62 7.50 -3.05 -2.16
C ASP A 62 8.56 -1.96 -2.37
N LYS A 63 8.16 -0.71 -2.63
CA LYS A 63 9.09 0.43 -2.76
C LYS A 63 9.98 0.65 -1.54
N THR A 64 9.61 0.14 -0.37
CA THR A 64 10.37 0.28 0.89
C THR A 64 11.27 -0.94 1.17
N GLY A 65 11.22 -1.96 0.31
CA GLY A 65 12.08 -3.14 0.37
C GLY A 65 11.31 -4.46 0.55
N MET A 66 12.05 -5.51 0.92
CA MET A 66 11.47 -6.84 1.14
C MET A 66 10.74 -6.93 2.49
N LYS A 67 9.54 -7.51 2.45
CA LYS A 67 8.68 -7.80 3.60
C LYS A 67 8.37 -9.30 3.63
N ASN A 68 8.15 -9.82 4.83
CA ASN A 68 7.78 -11.21 5.07
C ASN A 68 6.59 -11.25 6.03
N THR A 69 5.52 -11.91 5.64
CA THR A 69 4.33 -12.09 6.45
C THR A 69 4.00 -13.58 6.54
N ARG A 70 3.89 -14.07 7.78
CA ARG A 70 3.42 -15.43 8.07
C ARG A 70 1.96 -15.39 8.49
N PHE A 71 1.13 -16.12 7.76
CA PHE A 71 -0.28 -16.32 8.04
C PHE A 71 -0.50 -17.63 8.81
N ALA A 72 -1.62 -17.71 9.53
CA ALA A 72 -2.04 -18.88 10.29
C ALA A 72 -2.35 -20.08 9.37
N SER A 73 -2.90 -19.83 8.18
CA SER A 73 -3.24 -20.87 7.21
C SER A 73 -2.78 -20.54 5.78
N THR A 74 -2.68 -21.57 4.93
CA THR A 74 -2.47 -21.39 3.49
C THR A 74 -3.68 -20.70 2.82
N GLY A 75 -4.87 -20.82 3.42
CA GLY A 75 -6.07 -20.12 2.96
C GLY A 75 -5.92 -18.60 3.10
N ASP A 76 -5.47 -18.16 4.27
CA ASP A 76 -5.26 -16.75 4.59
C ASP A 76 -4.20 -16.14 3.68
N ALA A 77 -3.08 -16.85 3.48
CA ALA A 77 -2.03 -16.41 2.56
C ALA A 77 -2.58 -16.22 1.13
N ARG A 78 -3.43 -17.15 0.64
CA ARG A 78 -4.06 -16.99 -0.69
C ARG A 78 -5.03 -15.82 -0.74
N SER A 79 -5.82 -15.59 0.30
CA SER A 79 -6.72 -14.44 0.40
C SER A 79 -5.95 -13.12 0.34
N PHE A 80 -4.83 -13.04 1.06
CA PHE A 80 -3.92 -11.89 1.01
C PHE A 80 -3.33 -11.69 -0.39
N ILE A 81 -2.81 -12.74 -1.03
CA ILE A 81 -2.28 -12.63 -2.40
C ILE A 81 -3.34 -12.16 -3.38
N LYS A 82 -4.54 -12.75 -3.34
CA LYS A 82 -5.65 -12.36 -4.23
C LYS A 82 -6.00 -10.88 -4.07
N TRP A 83 -6.04 -10.39 -2.83
CA TRP A 83 -6.25 -8.97 -2.55
C TRP A 83 -5.09 -8.11 -3.07
N LEU A 84 -3.85 -8.55 -2.84
CA LEU A 84 -2.64 -7.82 -3.23
C LEU A 84 -2.56 -7.65 -4.75
N THR A 85 -2.77 -8.72 -5.50
CA THR A 85 -2.71 -8.70 -6.98
C THR A 85 -3.88 -7.95 -7.62
N ALA A 86 -5.00 -7.79 -6.92
CA ALA A 86 -6.15 -7.02 -7.41
C ALA A 86 -5.95 -5.50 -7.29
N LYS A 87 -4.95 -5.08 -6.50
CA LYS A 87 -4.67 -3.67 -6.21
C LYS A 87 -3.24 -3.25 -6.54
N SER A 88 -2.35 -4.19 -6.85
CA SER A 88 -0.95 -3.98 -7.23
C SER A 88 -0.81 -3.31 -8.59
#